data_AF-A0A7Y2EUC1-F1
#
_entry.id   AF-A0A7Y2EUC1-F1
#
_cell.length_a   1.000
_cell.length_b   1.000
_cell.length_c   1.000
_cell.angle_alpha   90.00
_cell.angle_beta   90.00
_cell.angle_gamma   90.00
#
_symmetry.space_group_name_H-M   'P 1'
#
loop_
_entity.id
_entity.type
_entity.pdbx_description
1 polymer ?
#
loop_
_entity_poly.entity_id
_entity_poly.type
_entity_poly.pdbx_seq_one_letter_code
_entity_poly.pdbx_strand_id
1 'polypeptide(L)'
;MQVQPDTVDSGGREPAAASRRGRLRHAVLGDGPIVPLSVAHGLAGAADAFVSISLAGSLFFNVSPDASRRQVLLYLLVTMAPLAVLAPLVGPAVDRFRRWQRYVAATFYVLRAASCLALVSFLLDIAFYPLALALLIASKASGVVKQTLVQSLVDDPDELVATNARLARFASITAAVGAGLAAGLLQVGGPEWTLRVATVLFALAAYVILRIRPGAAIELASDDVEYAETHLPVVFVGSLGMMAIRAAVGFFLFTLAFTLRRDSQPAFIYGLAGGCYGAGAFVGHSITGILRHRFREQQLIALAIAAPAAFTAVGVLGVSTPLLMVIAAMVGLSTTLGRNAFDSLLQRRAPEALLGRAGARYETRFQLAWVLGGAVATPITLAPEVSMMVLSAIYVPGLLVFEKALRDVRHFEETDSDALAGARERLVHARQAWEAREFRTAIVDASAAADLAQTVFGPFRDRAARVMLDDLRRSAIDPAVDVDREDAVHAIETARSLIDEMPSAVDEPG
;
A
#
# COMPACT_ATOMS: atom_id res chain seq x y z
N MET A 1 54.45 -5.27 -49.21
CA MET A 1 54.15 -5.84 -47.88
C MET A 1 53.30 -4.80 -47.12
N GLN A 2 51.99 -4.82 -47.36
CA GLN A 2 50.99 -4.00 -46.67
C GLN A 2 50.06 -4.99 -45.97
N VAL A 3 50.02 -4.95 -44.65
CA VAL A 3 49.15 -5.79 -43.83
C VAL A 3 47.87 -5.00 -43.58
N GLN A 4 46.78 -5.55 -44.09
CA GLN A 4 45.41 -5.09 -43.91
C GLN A 4 44.89 -5.64 -42.56
N PRO A 5 44.14 -4.87 -41.75
CA PRO A 5 43.65 -5.35 -40.47
C PRO A 5 42.42 -6.24 -40.64
N ASP A 6 42.39 -7.36 -39.91
CA ASP A 6 41.26 -8.27 -39.81
C ASP A 6 40.03 -7.55 -39.26
N THR A 7 38.97 -7.50 -40.06
CA THR A 7 37.63 -7.13 -39.62
C THR A 7 37.04 -8.26 -38.78
N VAL A 8 36.93 -8.03 -37.47
CA VAL A 8 36.14 -8.88 -36.57
C VAL A 8 34.68 -8.77 -36.98
N ASP A 9 34.12 -9.90 -37.39
CA ASP A 9 32.70 -10.12 -37.67
C ASP A 9 31.86 -9.82 -36.43
N SER A 10 31.38 -8.57 -36.31
CA SER A 10 30.33 -8.21 -35.37
C SER A 10 28.99 -8.70 -35.93
N GLY A 11 28.75 -10.00 -35.78
CA GLY A 11 27.44 -10.62 -35.95
C GLY A 11 26.45 -10.09 -34.91
N GLY A 12 26.02 -8.85 -35.08
CA GLY A 12 24.92 -8.25 -34.35
C GLY A 12 23.64 -9.01 -34.73
N ARG A 13 23.23 -9.95 -33.87
CA ARG A 13 21.86 -10.45 -33.89
C ARG A 13 20.93 -9.28 -33.56
N GLU A 14 20.30 -8.72 -34.58
CA GLU A 14 19.14 -7.86 -34.41
C GLU A 14 18.12 -8.57 -33.49
N PRO A 15 17.57 -7.90 -32.47
CA PRO A 15 16.55 -8.51 -31.62
C PRO A 15 15.32 -8.76 -32.50
N ALA A 16 15.06 -10.05 -32.78
CA ALA A 16 13.90 -10.51 -33.54
C ALA A 16 12.63 -9.80 -33.05
N ALA A 17 11.93 -9.14 -33.96
CA ALA A 17 10.71 -8.40 -33.68
C ALA A 17 9.74 -9.26 -32.87
N ALA A 18 9.63 -8.99 -31.56
CA ALA A 18 8.79 -9.77 -30.67
C ALA A 18 7.36 -9.82 -31.23
N SER A 19 6.87 -11.05 -31.48
CA SER A 19 5.53 -11.28 -32.02
C SER A 19 4.49 -10.51 -31.19
N ARG A 20 3.41 -10.03 -31.82
CA ARG A 20 2.35 -9.29 -31.12
C ARG A 20 1.83 -10.05 -29.90
N ARG A 21 1.80 -11.40 -29.97
CA ARG A 21 1.48 -12.30 -28.86
C ARG A 21 2.53 -12.28 -27.74
N GLY A 22 3.83 -12.23 -28.06
CA GLY A 22 4.90 -12.12 -27.07
C GLY A 22 4.82 -10.80 -26.29
N ARG A 23 4.59 -9.68 -26.98
CA ARG A 23 4.39 -8.37 -26.34
C ARG A 23 3.14 -8.32 -25.46
N LEU A 24 2.03 -8.90 -25.92
CA LEU A 24 0.80 -8.98 -25.13
C LEU A 24 0.99 -9.86 -23.88
N ARG A 25 1.67 -11.00 -24.03
CA ARG A 25 1.93 -11.93 -22.92
C ARG A 25 2.80 -11.26 -21.86
N HIS A 26 3.88 -10.60 -22.28
CA HIS A 26 4.71 -9.82 -21.35
C HIS A 26 3.88 -8.73 -20.66
N ALA A 27 3.13 -7.92 -21.40
CA ALA A 27 2.33 -6.83 -20.84
C ALA A 27 1.28 -7.29 -19.81
N VAL A 28 0.76 -8.52 -19.95
CA VAL A 28 -0.31 -9.06 -19.09
C VAL A 28 0.22 -9.93 -17.95
N LEU A 29 1.17 -10.83 -18.23
CA LEU A 29 1.62 -11.87 -17.28
C LEU A 29 3.00 -11.58 -16.66
N GLY A 30 3.79 -10.68 -17.26
CA GLY A 30 5.21 -10.52 -16.93
C GLY A 30 6.08 -11.57 -17.61
N ASP A 31 7.37 -11.53 -17.31
CA ASP A 31 8.35 -12.53 -17.76
C ASP A 31 9.01 -13.22 -16.55
N GLY A 32 9.61 -14.38 -16.78
CA GLY A 32 10.41 -15.07 -15.76
C GLY A 32 9.60 -15.67 -14.60
N PRO A 33 10.12 -15.61 -13.36
CA PRO A 33 9.61 -16.40 -12.23
C PRO A 33 8.28 -15.88 -11.65
N ILE A 34 7.82 -14.69 -12.05
CA ILE A 34 6.54 -14.10 -11.63
C ILE A 34 5.32 -14.71 -12.34
N VAL A 35 5.50 -15.32 -13.53
CA VAL A 35 4.39 -15.77 -14.38
C VAL A 35 3.46 -16.77 -13.67
N PRO A 36 3.94 -17.80 -12.94
CA PRO A 36 3.04 -18.69 -12.19
C PRO A 36 2.24 -17.95 -11.11
N LEU A 37 2.84 -16.94 -10.46
CA LEU A 37 2.13 -16.10 -9.50
C LEU A 37 1.03 -15.29 -10.17
N SER A 38 1.32 -14.68 -11.32
CA SER A 38 0.34 -13.95 -12.13
C SER A 38 -0.85 -14.84 -12.51
N VAL A 39 -0.59 -16.03 -13.04
CA VAL A 39 -1.62 -16.98 -13.47
C VAL A 39 -2.46 -17.45 -12.27
N ALA A 40 -1.82 -17.88 -11.17
CA ALA A 40 -2.54 -18.31 -9.97
C ALA A 40 -3.42 -17.19 -9.40
N HIS A 41 -2.91 -15.96 -9.37
CA HIS A 41 -3.66 -14.80 -8.89
C HIS A 41 -4.85 -14.46 -9.80
N GLY A 42 -4.67 -14.53 -11.13
CA GLY A 42 -5.76 -14.32 -12.07
C GLY A 42 -6.86 -15.38 -11.96
N LEU A 43 -6.48 -16.65 -11.84
CA LEU A 43 -7.43 -17.75 -11.61
C LEU A 43 -8.21 -17.57 -10.31
N ALA A 44 -7.54 -17.19 -9.24
CA ALA A 44 -8.18 -16.89 -7.97
C ALA A 44 -9.14 -15.68 -8.08
N GLY A 45 -8.75 -14.62 -8.79
CA GLY A 45 -9.62 -13.47 -9.04
C GLY A 45 -10.87 -13.82 -9.85
N ALA A 46 -10.74 -14.69 -10.86
CA ALA A 46 -11.90 -15.23 -11.57
C ALA A 46 -12.79 -16.07 -10.64
N ALA A 47 -12.21 -16.97 -9.84
CA ALA A 47 -12.94 -17.79 -8.87
C ALA A 47 -13.71 -16.94 -7.84
N ASP A 48 -13.11 -15.84 -7.37
CA ASP A 48 -13.74 -14.88 -6.45
C ASP A 48 -14.99 -14.25 -7.06
N ALA A 49 -14.96 -13.94 -8.36
CA ALA A 49 -16.12 -13.44 -9.08
C ALA A 49 -17.23 -14.51 -9.19
N PHE A 50 -16.88 -15.77 -9.50
CA PHE A 50 -17.85 -16.87 -9.50
C PHE A 50 -18.53 -17.07 -8.13
N VAL A 51 -17.75 -17.04 -7.04
CA VAL A 51 -18.30 -17.10 -5.68
C VAL A 51 -19.23 -15.92 -5.43
N SER A 52 -18.79 -14.69 -5.74
CA SER A 52 -19.57 -13.48 -5.47
C SER A 52 -20.92 -13.51 -6.19
N ILE A 53 -20.94 -13.92 -7.47
CA ILE A 53 -22.18 -14.06 -8.25
C ILE A 53 -23.07 -15.19 -7.72
N SER A 54 -22.48 -16.32 -7.30
CA SER A 54 -23.24 -17.39 -6.63
C SER A 54 -23.94 -16.90 -5.37
N LEU A 55 -23.20 -16.24 -4.49
CA LEU A 55 -23.68 -15.82 -3.17
C LEU A 55 -24.73 -14.70 -3.29
N ALA A 56 -24.54 -13.80 -4.27
CA ALA A 56 -25.54 -12.83 -4.64
C ALA A 56 -26.84 -13.53 -5.04
N GLY A 57 -26.78 -14.53 -5.92
CA GLY A 57 -27.97 -15.25 -6.41
C GLY A 57 -28.69 -16.12 -5.39
N SER A 58 -28.03 -16.62 -4.34
CA SER A 58 -28.60 -17.65 -3.45
C SER A 58 -29.21 -17.14 -2.14
N LEU A 59 -28.54 -16.21 -1.43
CA LEU A 59 -28.84 -15.92 -0.02
C LEU A 59 -29.09 -14.44 0.27
N PHE A 60 -28.34 -13.53 -0.36
CA PHE A 60 -28.43 -12.10 -0.04
C PHE A 60 -29.78 -11.47 -0.42
N PHE A 61 -30.48 -12.02 -1.42
CA PHE A 61 -31.78 -11.53 -1.89
C PHE A 61 -33.01 -12.26 -1.32
N ASN A 62 -32.84 -13.33 -0.54
CA ASN A 62 -33.96 -14.16 -0.06
C ASN A 62 -34.29 -14.01 1.44
N VAL A 63 -33.59 -13.13 2.17
CA VAL A 63 -33.85 -12.82 3.59
C VAL A 63 -34.63 -11.49 3.70
N SER A 64 -35.47 -11.30 4.72
CA SER A 64 -36.23 -10.05 4.91
C SER A 64 -35.33 -8.83 5.24
N PRO A 65 -35.67 -7.61 4.76
CA PRO A 65 -34.85 -6.40 4.95
C PRO A 65 -34.56 -6.03 6.42
N ASP A 66 -35.46 -6.32 7.36
CA ASP A 66 -35.30 -5.92 8.77
C ASP A 66 -34.42 -6.85 9.61
N ALA A 67 -34.33 -8.15 9.27
CA ALA A 67 -33.41 -9.09 9.91
C ALA A 67 -31.93 -8.83 9.53
N SER A 68 -31.70 -8.01 8.49
CA SER A 68 -30.41 -7.88 7.83
C SER A 68 -29.38 -7.01 8.54
N ARG A 69 -29.79 -5.97 9.29
CA ARG A 69 -28.82 -4.96 9.78
C ARG A 69 -27.87 -5.52 10.84
N ARG A 70 -28.42 -6.22 11.84
CA ARG A 70 -27.65 -6.89 12.89
C ARG A 70 -26.78 -8.01 12.30
N GLN A 71 -27.30 -8.73 11.30
CA GLN A 71 -26.56 -9.78 10.61
C GLN A 71 -25.44 -9.23 9.72
N VAL A 72 -25.64 -8.10 9.04
CA VAL A 72 -24.59 -7.47 8.22
C VAL A 72 -23.51 -6.85 9.12
N LEU A 73 -23.87 -6.20 10.24
CA LEU A 73 -22.88 -5.75 11.23
C LEU A 73 -22.10 -6.93 11.83
N LEU A 74 -22.78 -8.03 12.17
CA LEU A 74 -22.11 -9.26 12.62
C LEU A 74 -21.22 -9.84 11.52
N TYR A 75 -21.67 -9.84 10.27
CA TYR A 75 -20.86 -10.29 9.13
C TYR A 75 -19.63 -9.40 8.92
N LEU A 76 -19.77 -8.08 8.97
CA LEU A 76 -18.67 -7.12 8.93
C LEU A 76 -17.67 -7.38 10.06
N LEU A 77 -18.16 -7.57 11.29
CA LEU A 77 -17.32 -7.81 12.46
C LEU A 77 -16.61 -9.17 12.38
N VAL A 78 -17.34 -10.22 11.98
CA VAL A 78 -16.83 -11.59 11.84
C VAL A 78 -15.87 -11.74 10.66
N THR A 79 -16.06 -10.99 9.57
CA THR A 79 -15.13 -10.99 8.42
C THR A 79 -13.84 -10.21 8.70
N MET A 80 -13.83 -9.39 9.75
CA MET A 80 -12.71 -8.49 10.09
C MET A 80 -11.94 -8.93 11.32
N ALA A 81 -12.59 -9.62 12.26
CA ALA A 81 -11.92 -10.25 13.40
C ALA A 81 -10.70 -11.09 12.98
N PRO A 82 -10.74 -11.89 11.90
CA PRO A 82 -9.59 -12.64 11.42
C PRO A 82 -8.44 -11.73 11.02
N LEU A 83 -8.71 -10.57 10.42
CA LEU A 83 -7.68 -9.64 9.97
C LEU A 83 -7.04 -8.86 11.10
N ALA A 84 -7.84 -8.39 12.07
CA ALA A 84 -7.32 -7.76 13.28
C ALA A 84 -6.41 -8.71 14.09
N VAL A 85 -6.73 -10.01 14.07
CA VAL A 85 -5.93 -11.05 14.73
C VAL A 85 -4.74 -11.50 13.87
N LEU A 86 -4.91 -11.64 12.55
CA LEU A 86 -3.83 -12.05 11.64
C LEU A 86 -2.75 -10.98 11.55
N ALA A 87 -3.11 -9.70 11.57
CA ALA A 87 -2.22 -8.55 11.43
C ALA A 87 -0.92 -8.63 12.25
N PRO A 88 -0.96 -8.78 13.59
CA PRO A 88 0.25 -8.94 14.41
C PRO A 88 0.97 -10.27 14.18
N LEU A 89 0.27 -11.29 13.69
CA LEU A 89 0.83 -12.62 13.41
C LEU A 89 1.49 -12.73 12.03
N VAL A 90 1.14 -11.84 11.09
CA VAL A 90 1.69 -11.84 9.73
C VAL A 90 3.20 -11.68 9.74
N GLY A 91 3.74 -10.73 10.51
CA GLY A 91 5.19 -10.49 10.58
C GLY A 91 5.98 -11.75 10.99
N PRO A 92 5.73 -12.29 12.19
CA PRO A 92 6.40 -13.51 12.66
C PRO A 92 6.17 -14.74 11.75
N ALA A 93 4.98 -14.87 11.17
CA ALA A 93 4.67 -15.96 10.26
C ALA A 93 5.42 -15.84 8.92
N VAL A 94 5.55 -14.63 8.36
CA VAL A 94 6.29 -14.38 7.11
C VAL A 94 7.76 -14.76 7.27
N ASP A 95 8.37 -14.43 8.41
CA ASP A 95 9.76 -14.75 8.70
C ASP A 95 9.97 -16.27 8.88
N ARG A 96 9.03 -16.95 9.55
CA ARG A 96 9.11 -18.40 9.81
C ARG A 96 8.80 -19.25 8.58
N PHE A 97 7.93 -18.79 7.68
CA PHE A 97 7.45 -19.55 6.53
C PHE A 97 8.02 -19.10 5.19
N ARG A 98 9.07 -18.25 5.16
CA ARG A 98 9.65 -17.69 3.92
C ARG A 98 10.05 -18.75 2.88
N ARG A 99 10.58 -19.91 3.32
CA ARG A 99 10.88 -21.06 2.44
C ARG A 99 9.63 -21.87 2.00
N TRP A 100 8.53 -21.73 2.72
CA TRP A 100 7.30 -22.50 2.53
C TRP A 100 6.14 -21.68 1.94
N GLN A 101 6.37 -20.41 1.57
CA GLN A 101 5.33 -19.48 1.11
C GLN A 101 4.45 -20.04 -0.01
N ARG A 102 5.04 -20.73 -1.00
CA ARG A 102 4.25 -21.36 -2.08
C ARG A 102 3.31 -22.47 -1.57
N TYR A 103 3.73 -23.24 -0.56
CA TYR A 103 2.91 -24.28 0.04
C TYR A 103 1.82 -23.67 0.91
N VAL A 104 2.14 -22.62 1.68
CA VAL A 104 1.16 -21.86 2.46
C VAL A 104 0.09 -21.26 1.54
N ALA A 105 0.49 -20.63 0.42
CA ALA A 105 -0.43 -20.12 -0.57
C ALA A 105 -1.31 -21.23 -1.18
N ALA A 106 -0.71 -22.37 -1.55
CA ALA A 106 -1.45 -23.52 -2.07
C ALA A 106 -2.50 -24.03 -1.07
N THR A 107 -2.15 -24.14 0.22
CA THR A 107 -3.08 -24.54 1.28
C THR A 107 -4.28 -23.60 1.36
N PHE A 108 -4.08 -22.28 1.26
CA PHE A 108 -5.20 -21.35 1.24
C PHE A 108 -6.08 -21.54 -0.01
N TYR A 109 -5.51 -21.76 -1.18
CA TYR A 109 -6.32 -22.05 -2.38
C TYR A 109 -7.08 -23.39 -2.27
N VAL A 110 -6.46 -24.43 -1.72
CA VAL A 110 -7.13 -25.71 -1.45
C VAL A 110 -8.26 -25.54 -0.45
N LEU A 111 -8.05 -24.80 0.64
CA LEU A 111 -9.09 -24.49 1.61
C LEU A 111 -10.27 -23.76 0.96
N ARG A 112 -10.01 -22.80 0.07
CA ARG A 112 -11.06 -22.10 -0.68
C ARG A 112 -11.81 -23.03 -1.63
N ALA A 113 -11.11 -23.90 -2.34
CA ALA A 113 -11.74 -24.92 -3.19
C ALA A 113 -12.64 -25.85 -2.37
N ALA A 114 -12.15 -26.37 -1.24
CA ALA A 114 -12.91 -27.22 -0.34
C ALA A 114 -14.14 -26.50 0.23
N SER A 115 -13.99 -25.24 0.65
CA SER A 115 -15.12 -24.42 1.11
C SER A 115 -16.16 -24.19 0.01
N CYS A 116 -15.75 -23.90 -1.22
CA CYS A 116 -16.68 -23.79 -2.36
C CYS A 116 -17.43 -25.09 -2.61
N LEU A 117 -16.72 -26.22 -2.60
CA LEU A 117 -17.33 -27.53 -2.82
C LEU A 117 -18.32 -27.89 -1.71
N ALA A 118 -17.98 -27.61 -0.45
CA ALA A 118 -18.89 -27.80 0.67
C ALA A 118 -20.11 -26.88 0.55
N LEU A 119 -19.92 -25.61 0.18
CA LEU A 119 -21.01 -24.65 0.02
C LEU A 119 -22.06 -25.13 -0.98
N VAL A 120 -21.69 -25.86 -2.04
CA VAL A 120 -22.66 -26.47 -2.98
C VAL A 120 -23.76 -27.24 -2.26
N SER A 121 -23.42 -27.96 -1.18
CA SER A 121 -24.39 -28.78 -0.42
C SER A 121 -25.05 -28.04 0.74
N PHE A 122 -24.43 -26.97 1.24
CA PHE A 122 -24.86 -26.24 2.45
C PHE A 122 -25.31 -24.80 2.16
N LEU A 123 -25.72 -24.51 0.92
CA LEU A 123 -26.06 -23.16 0.46
C LEU A 123 -27.23 -22.53 1.23
N LEU A 124 -28.10 -23.34 1.83
CA LEU A 124 -29.26 -22.87 2.61
C LEU A 124 -29.19 -23.26 4.09
N ASP A 125 -28.12 -23.94 4.50
CA ASP A 125 -27.95 -24.43 5.87
C ASP A 125 -27.19 -23.42 6.74
N ILE A 126 -27.31 -23.56 8.06
CA ILE A 126 -26.53 -22.75 9.01
C ILE A 126 -25.02 -22.94 8.84
N ALA A 127 -24.58 -24.07 8.27
CA ALA A 127 -23.19 -24.35 7.91
C ALA A 127 -22.66 -23.41 6.81
N PHE A 128 -23.53 -22.70 6.08
CA PHE A 128 -23.16 -21.64 5.15
C PHE A 128 -22.23 -20.60 5.78
N TYR A 129 -22.61 -20.06 6.95
CA TYR A 129 -21.90 -18.96 7.60
C TYR A 129 -20.45 -19.30 7.95
N PRO A 130 -20.12 -20.42 8.63
CA PRO A 130 -18.73 -20.78 8.89
C PRO A 130 -17.94 -21.13 7.62
N LEU A 131 -18.56 -21.70 6.59
CA LEU A 131 -17.89 -21.99 5.31
C LEU A 131 -17.56 -20.71 4.52
N ALA A 132 -18.49 -19.77 4.46
CA ALA A 132 -18.28 -18.46 3.86
C ALA A 132 -17.18 -17.68 4.62
N LEU A 133 -17.19 -17.76 5.95
CA LEU A 133 -16.13 -17.19 6.78
C LEU A 133 -14.76 -17.80 6.46
N ALA A 134 -14.65 -19.13 6.43
CA ALA A 134 -13.40 -19.81 6.08
C ALA A 134 -12.88 -19.37 4.70
N LEU A 135 -13.78 -19.23 3.72
CA LEU A 135 -13.44 -18.77 2.37
C LEU A 135 -12.90 -17.32 2.36
N LEU A 136 -13.49 -16.43 3.16
CA LEU A 136 -13.04 -15.04 3.28
C LEU A 136 -11.71 -14.92 4.00
N ILE A 137 -11.51 -15.67 5.10
CA ILE A 137 -10.24 -15.71 5.83
C ILE A 137 -9.13 -16.19 4.90
N ALA A 138 -9.36 -17.31 4.21
CA ALA A 138 -8.39 -17.87 3.27
C ALA A 138 -8.10 -16.92 2.10
N SER A 139 -9.09 -16.18 1.62
CA SER A 139 -8.91 -15.11 0.62
C SER A 139 -7.90 -14.06 1.09
N LYS A 140 -8.14 -13.50 2.28
CA LYS A 140 -7.29 -12.44 2.84
C LYS A 140 -5.89 -12.94 3.16
N ALA A 141 -5.78 -14.12 3.78
CA ALA A 141 -4.50 -14.73 4.09
C ALA A 141 -3.68 -15.04 2.81
N SER A 142 -4.32 -15.52 1.74
CA SER A 142 -3.64 -15.74 0.46
C SER A 142 -3.12 -14.43 -0.16
N GLY A 143 -3.82 -13.31 0.04
CA GLY A 143 -3.39 -11.98 -0.39
C GLY A 143 -2.14 -11.48 0.34
N VAL A 144 -2.03 -11.77 1.64
CA VAL A 144 -0.83 -11.47 2.45
C VAL A 144 0.36 -12.27 1.94
N VAL A 145 0.19 -13.59 1.73
CA VAL A 145 1.26 -14.45 1.20
C VAL A 145 1.68 -13.99 -0.20
N LYS A 146 0.73 -13.56 -1.05
CA LYS A 146 1.03 -13.00 -2.37
C LYS A 146 2.00 -11.81 -2.28
N GLN A 147 1.73 -10.84 -1.40
CA GLN A 147 2.61 -9.66 -1.25
C GLN A 147 4.04 -10.08 -0.93
N THR A 148 4.20 -11.06 -0.04
CA THR A 148 5.52 -11.56 0.35
C THR A 148 6.21 -12.34 -0.77
N LEU A 149 5.44 -13.07 -1.58
CA LEU A 149 5.97 -13.78 -2.76
C LEU A 149 6.44 -12.81 -3.83
N VAL A 150 5.70 -11.72 -4.09
CA VAL A 150 6.14 -10.70 -5.08
C VAL A 150 7.50 -10.13 -4.70
N GLN A 151 7.67 -9.77 -3.41
CA GLN A 151 8.92 -9.25 -2.88
C GLN A 151 10.09 -10.25 -2.95
N SER A 152 9.81 -11.56 -2.98
CA SER A 152 10.85 -12.60 -3.11
C SER A 152 11.23 -12.93 -4.55
N LEU A 153 10.51 -12.36 -5.52
CA LEU A 153 10.62 -12.69 -6.95
C LEU A 153 11.09 -11.50 -7.79
N VAL A 154 11.15 -10.31 -7.21
CA VAL A 154 11.52 -9.07 -7.89
C VAL A 154 12.44 -8.29 -6.97
N ASP A 155 13.64 -8.01 -7.46
CA ASP A 155 14.72 -7.41 -6.66
C ASP A 155 14.76 -5.88 -6.76
N ASP A 156 14.27 -5.30 -7.86
CA ASP A 156 14.26 -3.84 -8.09
C ASP A 156 12.96 -3.17 -7.55
N PRO A 157 13.05 -2.15 -6.66
CA PRO A 157 11.90 -1.37 -6.18
C PRO A 157 10.99 -0.80 -7.27
N ASP A 158 11.54 -0.32 -8.38
CA ASP A 158 10.73 0.26 -9.46
C ASP A 158 10.00 -0.83 -10.25
N GLU A 159 10.64 -2.00 -10.40
CA GLU A 159 10.03 -3.19 -10.98
C GLU A 159 8.96 -3.80 -10.07
N LEU A 160 9.11 -3.71 -8.73
CA LEU A 160 8.13 -4.16 -7.74
C LEU A 160 6.78 -3.45 -7.92
N VAL A 161 6.80 -2.12 -8.03
CA VAL A 161 5.59 -1.31 -8.26
C VAL A 161 4.95 -1.67 -9.60
N ALA A 162 5.75 -1.75 -10.67
CA ALA A 162 5.27 -2.09 -12.00
C ALA A 162 4.67 -3.51 -12.06
N THR A 163 5.28 -4.46 -11.35
CA THR A 163 4.82 -5.84 -11.21
C THR A 163 3.51 -5.91 -10.43
N ASN A 164 3.39 -5.22 -9.30
CA ASN A 164 2.15 -5.15 -8.53
C ASN A 164 1.00 -4.55 -9.35
N ALA A 165 1.24 -3.46 -10.08
CA ALA A 165 0.24 -2.86 -10.97
C ALA A 165 -0.17 -3.83 -12.10
N ARG A 166 0.78 -4.63 -12.64
CA ARG A 166 0.49 -5.64 -13.67
C ARG A 166 -0.34 -6.79 -13.12
N LEU A 167 0.06 -7.35 -11.98
CA LEU A 167 -0.67 -8.41 -11.27
C LEU A 167 -2.11 -7.98 -10.98
N ALA A 168 -2.30 -6.77 -10.47
CA ALA A 168 -3.61 -6.25 -10.12
C ALA A 168 -4.49 -5.96 -11.35
N ARG A 169 -3.91 -5.44 -12.45
CA ARG A 169 -4.63 -5.32 -13.74
C ARG A 169 -5.05 -6.67 -14.27
N PHE A 170 -4.15 -7.65 -14.28
CA PHE A 170 -4.45 -8.99 -14.77
C PHE A 170 -5.57 -9.63 -13.94
N ALA A 171 -5.47 -9.57 -12.61
CA ALA A 171 -6.50 -10.06 -11.71
C ALA A 171 -7.85 -9.38 -11.92
N SER A 172 -7.86 -8.06 -12.21
CA SER A 172 -9.09 -7.32 -12.51
C SER A 172 -9.72 -7.78 -13.83
N ILE A 173 -8.92 -8.02 -14.87
CA ILE A 173 -9.39 -8.53 -16.17
C ILE A 173 -9.99 -9.92 -15.98
N THR A 174 -9.27 -10.82 -15.30
CA THR A 174 -9.75 -12.19 -15.07
C THR A 174 -10.99 -12.22 -14.17
N ALA A 175 -11.08 -11.34 -13.17
CA ALA A 175 -12.27 -11.19 -12.35
C ALA A 175 -13.47 -10.68 -13.16
N ALA A 176 -13.29 -9.70 -14.05
CA ALA A 176 -14.36 -9.19 -14.92
C ALA A 176 -14.87 -10.26 -15.90
N VAL A 177 -13.95 -10.98 -16.55
CA VAL A 177 -14.29 -12.13 -17.41
C VAL A 177 -15.01 -13.21 -16.60
N GLY A 178 -14.48 -13.54 -15.42
CA GLY A 178 -15.09 -14.48 -14.49
C GLY A 178 -16.50 -14.08 -14.08
N ALA A 179 -16.74 -12.81 -13.76
CA ALA A 179 -18.05 -12.29 -13.39
C ALA A 179 -19.06 -12.42 -14.54
N GLY A 180 -18.68 -12.07 -15.77
CA GLY A 180 -19.55 -12.22 -16.94
C GLY A 180 -19.90 -13.68 -17.23
N LEU A 181 -18.92 -14.58 -17.16
CA LEU A 181 -19.14 -16.01 -17.33
C LEU A 181 -20.00 -16.59 -16.19
N ALA A 182 -19.75 -16.17 -14.95
CA ALA A 182 -20.52 -16.60 -13.78
C ALA A 182 -21.97 -16.12 -13.85
N ALA A 183 -22.22 -14.89 -14.29
CA ALA A 183 -23.56 -14.35 -14.47
C ALA A 183 -24.33 -15.13 -15.54
N GLY A 184 -23.69 -15.44 -16.68
CA GLY A 184 -24.28 -16.29 -17.70
C GLY A 184 -24.57 -17.71 -17.19
N LEU A 185 -23.63 -18.30 -16.45
CA LEU A 185 -23.79 -19.63 -15.87
C LEU A 185 -24.89 -19.67 -14.79
N LEU A 186 -25.05 -18.61 -14.00
CA LEU A 186 -26.09 -18.50 -12.98
C LEU A 186 -27.49 -18.62 -13.59
N GLN A 187 -27.72 -18.08 -14.80
CA GLN A 187 -29.02 -18.12 -15.46
C GLN A 187 -29.41 -19.52 -15.97
N VAL A 188 -28.42 -20.37 -16.29
CA VAL A 188 -28.66 -21.69 -16.89
C VAL A 188 -28.44 -22.85 -15.91
N GLY A 189 -27.50 -22.71 -14.98
CA GLY A 189 -27.11 -23.74 -14.03
C GLY A 189 -27.35 -23.36 -12.56
N GLY A 190 -27.75 -22.13 -12.26
CA GLY A 190 -27.95 -21.70 -10.88
C GLY A 190 -26.66 -21.55 -10.05
N PRO A 191 -26.80 -21.25 -8.75
CA PRO A 191 -25.67 -20.91 -7.87
C PRO A 191 -24.74 -22.10 -7.56
N GLU A 192 -25.23 -23.32 -7.61
CA GLU A 192 -24.39 -24.50 -7.36
C GLU A 192 -23.32 -24.69 -8.43
N TRP A 193 -23.69 -24.50 -9.71
CA TRP A 193 -22.74 -24.66 -10.82
C TRP A 193 -21.68 -23.57 -10.85
N THR A 194 -22.02 -22.33 -10.45
CA THR A 194 -21.03 -21.27 -10.31
C THR A 194 -20.01 -21.59 -9.20
N LEU A 195 -20.43 -22.19 -8.06
CA LEU A 195 -19.53 -22.67 -7.01
C LEU A 195 -18.66 -23.86 -7.45
N ARG A 196 -19.19 -24.79 -8.26
CA ARG A 196 -18.39 -25.90 -8.81
C ARG A 196 -17.28 -25.39 -9.73
N VAL A 197 -17.57 -24.40 -10.57
CA VAL A 197 -16.53 -23.76 -11.40
C VAL A 197 -15.51 -23.02 -10.54
N ALA A 198 -15.95 -22.28 -9.51
CA ALA A 198 -15.03 -21.64 -8.56
C ALA A 198 -14.09 -22.66 -7.88
N THR A 199 -14.61 -23.83 -7.51
CA THR A 199 -13.82 -24.94 -6.93
C THR A 199 -12.69 -25.37 -7.86
N VAL A 200 -12.99 -25.59 -9.15
CA VAL A 200 -11.99 -25.97 -10.16
C VAL A 200 -10.94 -24.88 -10.36
N LEU A 201 -11.37 -23.61 -10.42
CA LEU A 201 -10.45 -22.48 -10.58
C LEU A 201 -9.50 -22.31 -9.39
N PHE A 202 -9.99 -22.46 -8.16
CA PHE A 202 -9.13 -22.44 -6.97
C PHE A 202 -8.18 -23.64 -6.92
N ALA A 203 -8.64 -24.84 -7.28
CA ALA A 203 -7.77 -26.02 -7.37
C ALA A 203 -6.65 -25.82 -8.42
N LEU A 204 -6.97 -25.21 -9.56
CA LEU A 204 -5.98 -24.87 -10.57
C LEU A 204 -5.01 -23.78 -10.08
N ALA A 205 -5.49 -22.77 -9.36
CA ALA A 205 -4.64 -21.76 -8.73
C ALA A 205 -3.67 -22.40 -7.72
N ALA A 206 -4.15 -23.35 -6.90
CA ALA A 206 -3.31 -24.14 -5.99
C ALA A 206 -2.24 -24.95 -6.73
N TYR A 207 -2.60 -25.56 -7.85
CA TYR A 207 -1.64 -26.31 -8.67
C TYR A 207 -0.57 -25.40 -9.30
N VAL A 208 -0.98 -24.25 -9.83
CA VAL A 208 -0.06 -23.32 -10.50
C VAL A 208 0.88 -22.64 -9.50
N ILE A 209 0.40 -22.24 -8.31
CA ILE A 209 1.25 -21.55 -7.32
C ILE A 209 2.41 -22.44 -6.83
N LEU A 210 2.23 -23.75 -6.81
CA LEU A 210 3.28 -24.71 -6.46
C LEU A 210 4.44 -24.73 -7.46
N ARG A 211 4.26 -24.19 -8.67
CA ARG A 211 5.30 -24.10 -9.69
C ARG A 211 6.26 -22.92 -9.48
N ILE A 212 5.99 -22.02 -8.53
CA ILE A 212 6.90 -20.91 -8.18
C ILE A 212 8.22 -21.47 -7.62
N ARG A 213 9.34 -20.88 -8.06
CA ARG A 213 10.69 -21.13 -7.54
C ARG A 213 11.18 -19.87 -6.81
N PRO A 214 11.11 -19.81 -5.47
CA PRO A 214 11.57 -18.64 -4.71
C PRO A 214 13.08 -18.42 -4.87
N GLY A 215 13.53 -17.15 -4.86
CA GLY A 215 14.96 -16.77 -4.87
C GLY A 215 15.70 -17.09 -3.57
N ALA A 216 17.05 -17.04 -3.62
CA ALA A 216 17.92 -17.26 -2.46
C ALA A 216 17.85 -16.07 -1.47
N ALA A 217 17.75 -16.36 -0.18
CA ALA A 217 17.39 -15.39 0.85
C ALA A 217 18.59 -14.51 1.30
N ILE A 218 18.35 -13.21 1.44
CA ILE A 218 19.18 -12.31 2.26
C ILE A 218 18.65 -12.36 3.71
N GLU A 219 19.54 -12.56 4.68
CA GLU A 219 19.26 -12.50 6.11
C GLU A 219 18.82 -11.08 6.50
N LEU A 220 17.66 -10.96 7.15
CA LEU A 220 17.20 -9.69 7.71
C LEU A 220 17.61 -9.63 9.18
N ALA A 221 18.34 -8.57 9.53
CA ALA A 221 18.68 -8.24 10.91
C ALA A 221 17.42 -7.90 11.73
N SER A 222 17.54 -8.09 13.05
CA SER A 222 16.47 -8.11 14.05
C SER A 222 15.72 -6.79 14.27
N ASP A 223 14.54 -6.97 14.88
CA ASP A 223 13.55 -6.01 15.39
C ASP A 223 13.95 -4.54 15.53
N ASP A 224 13.23 -3.67 14.81
CA ASP A 224 12.84 -2.31 15.24
C ASP A 224 11.77 -1.70 14.28
N VAL A 225 10.61 -2.36 14.17
CA VAL A 225 9.48 -1.85 13.35
C VAL A 225 8.81 -0.63 14.01
N GLU A 226 8.92 -0.49 15.33
CA GLU A 226 8.37 0.67 16.06
C GLU A 226 9.26 1.92 15.92
N TYR A 227 10.58 1.73 15.80
CA TYR A 227 11.54 2.81 15.58
C TYR A 227 11.37 3.44 14.18
N ALA A 228 11.14 2.63 13.14
CA ALA A 228 10.99 3.12 11.77
C ALA A 228 9.67 3.87 11.49
N GLU A 229 8.58 3.58 12.21
CA GLU A 229 7.30 4.31 12.03
C GLU A 229 7.41 5.77 12.47
N THR A 230 8.23 6.06 13.49
CA THR A 230 8.46 7.42 14.02
C THR A 230 9.41 8.23 13.12
N HIS A 231 10.30 7.55 12.39
CA HIS A 231 11.27 8.19 11.48
C HIS A 231 10.82 8.25 10.00
N LEU A 232 9.58 7.84 9.68
CA LEU A 232 8.99 8.00 8.34
C LEU A 232 7.68 8.84 8.36
N PRO A 233 7.72 10.12 8.79
CA PRO A 233 6.52 10.97 8.91
C PRO A 233 5.69 11.02 7.63
N VAL A 234 6.36 11.07 6.47
CA VAL A 234 5.70 11.12 5.17
C VAL A 234 4.89 9.85 4.86
N VAL A 235 5.34 8.67 5.32
CA VAL A 235 4.62 7.40 5.12
C VAL A 235 3.39 7.34 6.01
N PHE A 236 3.50 7.83 7.25
CA PHE A 236 2.36 7.96 8.15
C PHE A 236 1.30 8.92 7.58
N VAL A 237 1.70 10.09 7.07
CA VAL A 237 0.79 11.03 6.39
C VAL A 237 0.14 10.38 5.16
N GLY A 238 0.93 9.66 4.35
CA GLY A 238 0.41 8.83 3.25
C GLY A 238 -0.70 7.87 3.70
N SER A 239 -0.52 7.25 4.86
CA SER A 239 -1.49 6.30 5.42
C SER A 239 -2.80 6.97 5.86
N LEU A 240 -2.76 8.22 6.36
CA LEU A 240 -3.96 9.00 6.70
C LEU A 240 -4.86 9.22 5.48
N GLY A 241 -4.27 9.64 4.36
CA GLY A 241 -4.99 9.79 3.10
C GLY A 241 -5.62 8.48 2.64
N MET A 242 -4.86 7.38 2.69
CA MET A 242 -5.36 6.07 2.29
C MET A 242 -6.45 5.53 3.24
N MET A 243 -6.38 5.80 4.55
CA MET A 243 -7.45 5.47 5.50
C MET A 243 -8.75 6.21 5.16
N ALA A 244 -8.70 7.49 4.80
CA ALA A 244 -9.88 8.25 4.38
C ALA A 244 -10.51 7.66 3.11
N ILE A 245 -9.70 7.33 2.09
CA ILE A 245 -10.15 6.64 0.87
C ILE A 245 -10.84 5.33 1.25
N ARG A 246 -10.25 4.54 2.13
CA ARG A 246 -10.79 3.23 2.51
C ARG A 246 -12.11 3.34 3.25
N ALA A 247 -12.23 4.28 4.18
CA ALA A 247 -13.49 4.58 4.85
C ALA A 247 -14.58 4.98 3.84
N ALA A 248 -14.26 5.87 2.90
CA ALA A 248 -15.22 6.27 1.87
C ALA A 248 -15.65 5.10 0.96
N VAL A 249 -14.71 4.24 0.57
CA VAL A 249 -15.01 3.03 -0.25
C VAL A 249 -15.91 2.07 0.51
N GLY A 250 -15.63 1.83 1.79
CA GLY A 250 -16.48 0.99 2.64
C GLY A 250 -17.89 1.55 2.74
N PHE A 251 -18.00 2.83 3.08
CA PHE A 251 -19.28 3.51 3.15
C PHE A 251 -20.06 3.44 1.82
N PHE A 252 -19.40 3.72 0.69
CA PHE A 252 -20.03 3.71 -0.64
C PHE A 252 -20.57 2.32 -1.01
N LEU A 253 -19.74 1.27 -0.89
CA LEU A 253 -20.13 -0.08 -1.32
C LEU A 253 -21.24 -0.66 -0.44
N PHE A 254 -21.21 -0.44 0.88
CA PHE A 254 -22.27 -0.89 1.77
C PHE A 254 -23.57 -0.12 1.55
N THR A 255 -23.48 1.21 1.38
CA THR A 255 -24.65 2.02 1.01
C THR A 255 -25.28 1.50 -0.28
N LEU A 256 -24.48 1.30 -1.33
CA LEU A 256 -24.95 0.79 -2.62
C LEU A 256 -25.67 -0.57 -2.46
N ALA A 257 -25.11 -1.47 -1.65
CA ALA A 257 -25.70 -2.78 -1.38
C ALA A 257 -27.01 -2.70 -0.58
N PHE A 258 -27.10 -1.80 0.42
CA PHE A 258 -28.32 -1.62 1.21
C PHE A 258 -29.43 -0.91 0.43
N THR A 259 -29.10 0.09 -0.39
CA THR A 259 -30.07 0.80 -1.22
C THR A 259 -30.68 -0.14 -2.27
N LEU A 260 -29.86 -1.01 -2.89
CA LEU A 260 -30.33 -2.05 -3.82
C LEU A 260 -31.43 -2.95 -3.22
N ARG A 261 -31.40 -3.17 -1.90
CA ARG A 261 -32.38 -4.05 -1.23
C ARG A 261 -33.69 -3.34 -0.86
N ARG A 262 -33.68 -2.02 -0.79
CA ARG A 262 -34.79 -1.22 -0.26
C ARG A 262 -35.60 -0.54 -1.35
N ASP A 263 -34.93 0.00 -2.36
CA ASP A 263 -35.60 0.71 -3.44
C ASP A 263 -36.11 -0.29 -4.48
N SER A 264 -37.33 -0.09 -4.97
CA SER A 264 -37.90 -0.83 -6.11
C SER A 264 -37.23 -0.52 -7.45
N GLN A 265 -36.08 0.18 -7.42
CA GLN A 265 -35.31 0.51 -8.60
C GLN A 265 -34.75 -0.77 -9.24
N PRO A 266 -34.64 -0.83 -10.58
CA PRO A 266 -34.11 -2.00 -11.25
C PRO A 266 -32.72 -2.36 -10.72
N ALA A 267 -32.54 -3.62 -10.28
CA ALA A 267 -31.27 -4.11 -9.74
C ALA A 267 -30.07 -3.86 -10.68
N PHE A 268 -30.34 -3.75 -11.98
CA PHE A 268 -29.37 -3.37 -13.01
C PHE A 268 -28.68 -2.02 -12.74
N ILE A 269 -29.34 -1.02 -12.13
CA ILE A 269 -28.72 0.28 -11.86
C ILE A 269 -27.58 0.14 -10.85
N TYR A 270 -27.79 -0.57 -9.75
CA TYR A 270 -26.75 -0.81 -8.75
C TYR A 270 -25.67 -1.76 -9.26
N GLY A 271 -26.05 -2.74 -10.09
CA GLY A 271 -25.10 -3.58 -10.83
C GLY A 271 -24.20 -2.77 -11.77
N LEU A 272 -24.77 -1.80 -12.49
CA LEU A 272 -24.04 -0.87 -13.35
C LEU A 272 -23.11 0.03 -12.53
N ALA A 273 -23.57 0.55 -11.39
CA ALA A 273 -22.72 1.33 -10.48
C ALA A 273 -21.53 0.51 -9.97
N GLY A 274 -21.76 -0.75 -9.56
CA GLY A 274 -20.68 -1.68 -9.22
C GLY A 274 -19.72 -1.93 -10.39
N GLY A 275 -20.25 -2.05 -11.61
CA GLY A 275 -19.47 -2.13 -12.85
C GLY A 275 -18.61 -0.88 -13.10
N CYS A 276 -19.18 0.32 -12.91
CA CYS A 276 -18.46 1.59 -13.02
C CYS A 276 -17.36 1.71 -11.96
N TYR A 277 -17.62 1.29 -10.71
CA TYR A 277 -16.59 1.18 -9.68
C TYR A 277 -15.44 0.27 -10.10
N GLY A 278 -15.75 -0.92 -10.64
CA GLY A 278 -14.74 -1.83 -11.17
C GLY A 278 -13.95 -1.23 -12.34
N ALA A 279 -14.61 -0.52 -13.26
CA ALA A 279 -13.98 0.16 -14.39
C ALA A 279 -13.03 1.27 -13.92
N GLY A 280 -13.47 2.10 -12.96
CA GLY A 280 -12.62 3.11 -12.34
C GLY A 280 -11.38 2.53 -11.67
N ALA A 281 -11.56 1.44 -10.93
CA ALA A 281 -10.46 0.70 -10.32
C ALA A 281 -9.47 0.17 -11.38
N PHE A 282 -9.97 -0.40 -12.48
CA PHE A 282 -9.11 -0.85 -13.58
C PHE A 282 -8.32 0.29 -14.23
N VAL A 283 -8.97 1.43 -14.46
CA VAL A 283 -8.32 2.64 -14.98
C VAL A 283 -7.22 3.10 -14.03
N GLY A 284 -7.47 3.14 -12.72
CA GLY A 284 -6.47 3.54 -11.72
C GLY A 284 -5.19 2.70 -11.76
N HIS A 285 -5.32 1.37 -11.82
CA HIS A 285 -4.15 0.50 -11.99
C HIS A 285 -3.38 0.73 -13.30
N SER A 286 -4.07 1.18 -14.35
CA SER A 286 -3.48 1.39 -15.67
C SER A 286 -2.78 2.74 -15.79
N ILE A 287 -3.37 3.80 -15.23
CA ILE A 287 -2.83 5.16 -15.36
C ILE A 287 -1.73 5.46 -14.33
N THR A 288 -1.62 4.69 -13.24
CA THR A 288 -0.64 4.97 -12.17
C THR A 288 0.79 5.09 -12.72
N GLY A 289 1.19 4.19 -13.63
CA GLY A 289 2.53 4.20 -14.23
C GLY A 289 2.80 5.44 -15.10
N ILE A 290 1.77 6.06 -15.67
CA ILE A 290 1.89 7.29 -16.47
C ILE A 290 1.95 8.50 -15.54
N LEU A 291 1.05 8.52 -14.54
CA LEU A 291 0.90 9.62 -13.61
C LEU A 291 2.14 9.82 -12.72
N ARG A 292 2.83 8.73 -12.34
CA ARG A 292 4.06 8.81 -11.53
C ARG A 292 5.22 9.55 -12.20
N HIS A 293 5.22 9.68 -13.53
CA HIS A 293 6.23 10.48 -14.24
C HIS A 293 6.02 11.99 -14.08
N ARG A 294 4.82 12.41 -13.68
CA ARG A 294 4.46 13.84 -13.57
C ARG A 294 4.15 14.26 -12.13
N PHE A 295 3.78 13.31 -11.28
CA PHE A 295 3.31 13.59 -9.93
C PHE A 295 4.07 12.74 -8.91
N ARG A 296 4.40 13.36 -7.77
CA ARG A 296 4.93 12.65 -6.60
C ARG A 296 3.82 11.81 -5.97
N GLU A 297 4.17 10.75 -5.25
CA GLU A 297 3.21 9.83 -4.61
C GLU A 297 2.21 10.55 -3.71
N GLN A 298 2.66 11.57 -2.98
CA GLN A 298 1.76 12.34 -2.11
C GLN A 298 0.72 13.12 -2.93
N GLN A 299 1.10 13.65 -4.09
CA GLN A 299 0.18 14.33 -5.02
C GLN A 299 -0.81 13.34 -5.64
N LEU A 300 -0.38 12.10 -5.91
CA LEU A 300 -1.28 11.05 -6.38
C LEU A 300 -2.32 10.66 -5.32
N ILE A 301 -1.92 10.58 -4.04
CA ILE A 301 -2.85 10.36 -2.93
C ILE A 301 -3.82 11.54 -2.81
N ALA A 302 -3.33 12.78 -2.86
CA ALA A 302 -4.18 13.98 -2.84
C ALA A 302 -5.20 13.96 -4.00
N LEU A 303 -4.76 13.69 -5.22
CA LEU A 303 -5.62 13.58 -6.40
C LEU A 303 -6.67 12.47 -6.25
N ALA A 304 -6.26 11.32 -5.71
CA ALA A 304 -7.16 10.20 -5.44
C ALA A 304 -8.27 10.57 -4.45
N ILE A 305 -8.04 11.51 -3.52
CA ILE A 305 -9.06 12.00 -2.58
C ILE A 305 -9.87 13.15 -3.18
N ALA A 306 -9.19 14.11 -3.81
CA ALA A 306 -9.81 15.33 -4.35
C ALA A 306 -10.79 15.06 -5.49
N ALA A 307 -10.46 14.13 -6.38
CA ALA A 307 -11.33 13.78 -7.52
C ALA A 307 -12.72 13.29 -7.06
N PRO A 308 -12.86 12.22 -6.25
CA PRO A 308 -14.17 11.82 -5.76
C PRO A 308 -14.81 12.86 -4.85
N ALA A 309 -14.03 13.62 -4.04
CA ALA A 309 -14.57 14.69 -3.19
C ALA A 309 -15.37 15.73 -3.98
N ALA A 310 -14.87 16.15 -5.15
CA ALA A 310 -15.54 17.12 -6.00
C ALA A 310 -16.89 16.60 -6.51
N PHE A 311 -16.94 15.34 -6.99
CA PHE A 311 -18.17 14.77 -7.51
C PHE A 311 -19.18 14.44 -6.41
N THR A 312 -18.73 13.98 -5.23
CA THR A 312 -19.65 13.75 -4.11
C THR A 312 -20.20 15.07 -3.57
N ALA A 313 -19.42 16.15 -3.57
CA ALA A 313 -19.90 17.47 -3.18
C ALA A 313 -20.98 18.00 -4.14
N VAL A 314 -20.82 17.78 -5.46
CA VAL A 314 -21.89 18.05 -6.43
C VAL A 314 -23.13 17.17 -6.15
N GLY A 315 -22.91 15.89 -5.82
CA GLY A 315 -23.98 14.96 -5.47
C GLY A 315 -24.81 15.36 -4.26
N VAL A 316 -24.31 16.21 -3.36
CA VAL A 316 -25.09 16.78 -2.25
C VAL A 316 -26.28 17.61 -2.75
N LEU A 317 -26.14 18.25 -3.91
CA LEU A 317 -27.20 19.07 -4.50
C LEU A 317 -28.29 18.24 -5.20
N GLY A 318 -28.06 16.94 -5.38
CA GLY A 318 -28.98 16.01 -6.03
C GLY A 318 -28.23 14.93 -6.80
N VAL A 319 -28.64 13.67 -6.64
CA VAL A 319 -27.97 12.52 -7.28
C VAL A 319 -28.80 12.02 -8.46
N SER A 320 -28.30 12.24 -9.67
CA SER A 320 -28.83 11.59 -10.88
C SER A 320 -28.14 10.24 -11.12
N THR A 321 -28.79 9.33 -11.85
CA THR A 321 -28.19 8.04 -12.22
C THR A 321 -26.83 8.18 -12.92
N PRO A 322 -26.66 9.09 -13.90
CA PRO A 322 -25.33 9.31 -14.51
C PRO A 322 -24.29 9.81 -13.50
N LEU A 323 -24.66 10.72 -12.60
CA LEU A 323 -23.76 11.22 -11.58
C LEU A 323 -23.34 10.10 -10.61
N LEU A 324 -24.26 9.22 -10.23
CA LEU A 324 -23.95 8.03 -9.43
C LEU A 324 -22.92 7.12 -10.14
N MET A 325 -23.04 6.91 -11.45
CA MET A 325 -22.07 6.12 -12.21
C MET A 325 -20.68 6.77 -12.22
N VAL A 326 -20.62 8.08 -12.39
CA VAL A 326 -19.36 8.85 -12.33
C VAL A 326 -18.75 8.75 -10.93
N ILE A 327 -19.54 8.95 -9.87
CA ILE A 327 -19.08 8.83 -8.49
C ILE A 327 -18.57 7.41 -8.22
N ALA A 328 -19.30 6.38 -8.66
CA ALA A 328 -18.87 4.99 -8.51
C ALA A 328 -17.49 4.75 -9.16
N ALA A 329 -17.32 5.22 -10.41
CA ALA A 329 -16.05 5.15 -11.10
C ALA A 329 -14.93 5.95 -10.40
N MET A 330 -15.23 7.14 -9.86
CA MET A 330 -14.25 7.94 -9.12
C MET A 330 -13.84 7.30 -7.80
N VAL A 331 -14.77 6.67 -7.07
CA VAL A 331 -14.46 5.91 -5.85
C VAL A 331 -13.58 4.69 -6.18
N GLY A 332 -13.85 4.00 -7.29
CA GLY A 332 -13.01 2.91 -7.81
C GLY A 332 -11.60 3.38 -8.21
N LEU A 333 -11.52 4.50 -8.92
CA LEU A 333 -10.26 5.13 -9.30
C LEU A 333 -9.44 5.52 -8.06
N SER A 334 -10.08 6.19 -7.10
CA SER A 334 -9.50 6.63 -5.84
C SER A 334 -8.85 5.49 -5.06
N THR A 335 -9.56 4.37 -4.88
CA THR A 335 -9.04 3.26 -4.10
C THR A 335 -7.80 2.59 -4.70
N THR A 336 -7.66 2.61 -6.02
CA THR A 336 -6.55 1.94 -6.69
C THR A 336 -5.38 2.88 -6.90
N LEU A 337 -5.63 4.13 -7.29
CA LEU A 337 -4.61 5.16 -7.41
C LEU A 337 -3.98 5.46 -6.05
N GLY A 338 -4.79 5.65 -5.00
CA GLY A 338 -4.31 5.86 -3.63
C GLY A 338 -3.54 4.66 -3.08
N ARG A 339 -3.98 3.44 -3.37
CA ARG A 339 -3.26 2.23 -2.96
C ARG A 339 -1.89 2.13 -3.61
N ASN A 340 -1.82 2.27 -4.93
CA ASN A 340 -0.56 2.14 -5.66
C ASN A 340 0.43 3.24 -5.27
N ALA A 341 -0.05 4.47 -5.06
CA ALA A 341 0.77 5.57 -4.59
C ALA A 341 1.31 5.33 -3.17
N PHE A 342 0.48 4.82 -2.26
CA PHE A 342 0.91 4.44 -0.92
C PHE A 342 1.92 3.29 -0.94
N ASP A 343 1.68 2.23 -1.73
CA ASP A 343 2.61 1.11 -1.84
C ASP A 343 3.97 1.57 -2.38
N SER A 344 3.98 2.43 -3.40
CA SER A 344 5.21 3.05 -3.92
C SER A 344 5.93 3.88 -2.84
N LEU A 345 5.18 4.67 -2.08
CA LEU A 345 5.74 5.49 -1.00
C LEU A 345 6.36 4.63 0.11
N LEU A 346 5.67 3.57 0.51
CA LEU A 346 6.14 2.63 1.52
C LEU A 346 7.39 1.87 1.03
N GLN A 347 7.39 1.39 -0.22
CA GLN A 347 8.51 0.66 -0.81
C GLN A 347 9.76 1.53 -0.95
N ARG A 348 9.61 2.80 -1.33
CA ARG A 348 10.76 3.71 -1.49
C ARG A 348 11.35 4.19 -0.18
N ARG A 349 10.54 4.30 0.88
CA ARG A 349 10.95 4.89 2.16
C ARG A 349 11.25 3.87 3.26
N ALA A 350 10.65 2.68 3.22
CA ALA A 350 10.91 1.66 4.24
C ALA A 350 12.14 0.82 3.87
N PRO A 351 13.05 0.56 4.82
CA PRO A 351 14.13 -0.41 4.62
C PRO A 351 13.57 -1.78 4.23
N GLU A 352 14.25 -2.49 3.33
CA GLU A 352 13.82 -3.80 2.81
C GLU A 352 13.53 -4.81 3.94
N ALA A 353 14.28 -4.72 5.04
CA ALA A 353 14.12 -5.55 6.22
C ALA A 353 12.77 -5.40 6.94
N LEU A 354 12.14 -4.23 6.85
CA LEU A 354 10.95 -3.87 7.61
C LEU A 354 9.70 -3.79 6.74
N LEU A 355 9.85 -3.83 5.41
CA LEU A 355 8.80 -3.60 4.44
C LEU A 355 7.59 -4.53 4.60
N GLY A 356 7.84 -5.82 4.83
CA GLY A 356 6.76 -6.82 5.00
C GLY A 356 5.93 -6.61 6.27
N ARG A 357 6.58 -6.27 7.39
CA ARG A 357 5.93 -6.04 8.68
C ARG A 357 5.18 -4.70 8.72
N ALA A 358 5.81 -3.63 8.23
CA ALA A 358 5.17 -2.33 8.09
C ALA A 358 3.95 -2.41 7.16
N GLY A 359 4.08 -3.10 6.02
CA GLY A 359 2.98 -3.34 5.08
C GLY A 359 1.78 -4.04 5.74
N ALA A 360 2.02 -5.05 6.57
CA ALA A 360 0.95 -5.76 7.29
C ALA A 360 0.19 -4.84 8.28
N ARG A 361 0.91 -4.00 9.03
CA ARG A 361 0.30 -3.04 9.97
C ARG A 361 -0.56 -2.00 9.23
N TYR A 362 -0.03 -1.40 8.17
CA TYR A 362 -0.80 -0.43 7.37
C TYR A 362 -2.02 -1.07 6.71
N GLU A 363 -1.90 -2.30 6.19
CA GLU A 363 -3.03 -3.03 5.62
C GLU A 363 -4.16 -3.21 6.66
N THR A 364 -3.79 -3.46 7.91
CA THR A 364 -4.75 -3.59 9.02
C THR A 364 -5.48 -2.28 9.27
N ARG A 365 -4.74 -1.17 9.35
CA ARG A 365 -5.32 0.18 9.51
C ARG A 365 -6.30 0.50 8.38
N PHE A 366 -5.94 0.18 7.13
CA PHE A 366 -6.77 0.40 5.94
C PHE A 366 -8.05 -0.43 5.94
N GLN A 367 -8.03 -1.62 6.50
CA GLN A 367 -9.23 -2.44 6.62
C GLN A 367 -10.12 -1.95 7.75
N LEU A 368 -9.55 -1.61 8.92
CA LEU A 368 -10.31 -0.99 10.00
C LEU A 368 -11.02 0.29 9.51
N ALA A 369 -10.35 1.13 8.75
CA ALA A 369 -10.98 2.32 8.15
C ALA A 369 -12.15 1.95 7.20
N TRP A 370 -11.96 0.97 6.32
CA TRP A 370 -13.03 0.48 5.43
C TRP A 370 -14.24 -0.06 6.20
N VAL A 371 -14.00 -0.79 7.28
CA VAL A 371 -15.02 -1.32 8.18
C VAL A 371 -15.79 -0.22 8.86
N LEU A 372 -15.09 0.77 9.41
CA LEU A 372 -15.72 1.93 10.03
C LEU A 372 -16.63 2.65 9.03
N GLY A 373 -16.19 2.81 7.78
CA GLY A 373 -17.02 3.33 6.70
C GLY A 373 -18.29 2.49 6.45
N GLY A 374 -18.16 1.18 6.31
CA GLY A 374 -19.31 0.27 6.13
C GLY A 374 -20.25 0.22 7.35
N ALA A 375 -19.70 0.30 8.56
CA ALA A 375 -20.44 0.37 9.79
C ALA A 375 -21.27 1.66 9.87
N VAL A 376 -20.72 2.81 9.45
CA VAL A 376 -21.47 4.08 9.35
C VAL A 376 -22.63 3.99 8.35
N ALA A 377 -22.48 3.20 7.27
CA ALA A 377 -23.54 2.97 6.30
C ALA A 377 -24.69 2.09 6.83
N THR A 378 -24.47 1.31 7.90
CA THR A 378 -25.44 0.28 8.33
C THR A 378 -26.66 0.81 9.11
N PRO A 379 -26.52 1.73 10.09
CA PRO A 379 -27.66 2.29 10.81
C PRO A 379 -28.55 3.16 9.91
N ILE A 380 -27.95 3.79 8.90
CA ILE A 380 -28.58 4.90 8.20
C ILE A 380 -29.12 4.43 6.86
N THR A 381 -30.44 4.30 6.78
CA THR A 381 -31.13 4.17 5.48
C THR A 381 -31.17 5.57 4.87
N LEU A 382 -30.08 5.92 4.19
CA LEU A 382 -29.83 7.25 3.68
C LEU A 382 -30.52 7.45 2.34
N ALA A 383 -31.19 8.59 2.17
CA ALA A 383 -31.46 9.08 0.84
C ALA A 383 -30.13 9.26 0.07
N PRO A 384 -30.12 9.12 -1.26
CA PRO A 384 -28.90 9.27 -2.07
C PRO A 384 -28.13 10.56 -1.75
N GLU A 385 -28.82 11.67 -1.52
CA GLU A 385 -28.25 12.98 -1.20
C GLU A 385 -27.50 12.95 0.14
N VAL A 386 -28.09 12.33 1.16
CA VAL A 386 -27.45 12.23 2.49
C VAL A 386 -26.25 11.27 2.43
N SER A 387 -26.31 10.25 1.58
CA SER A 387 -25.14 9.40 1.29
C SER A 387 -24.00 10.19 0.67
N MET A 388 -24.29 11.12 -0.23
CA MET A 388 -23.28 12.01 -0.81
C MET A 388 -22.77 13.05 0.18
N MET A 389 -23.61 13.52 1.11
CA MET A 389 -23.17 14.38 2.22
C MET A 389 -22.15 13.65 3.09
N VAL A 390 -22.44 12.40 3.47
CA VAL A 390 -21.53 11.60 4.30
C VAL A 390 -20.23 11.28 3.55
N LEU A 391 -20.29 10.92 2.26
CA LEU A 391 -19.09 10.72 1.45
C LEU A 391 -18.24 11.99 1.34
N SER A 392 -18.88 13.14 1.13
CA SER A 392 -18.18 14.42 1.09
C SER A 392 -17.59 14.77 2.45
N ALA A 393 -18.28 14.45 3.55
CA ALA A 393 -17.79 14.62 4.91
C ALA A 393 -16.66 13.63 5.29
N ILE A 394 -16.44 12.56 4.52
CA ILE A 394 -15.25 11.70 4.66
C ILE A 394 -14.11 12.24 3.79
N TYR A 395 -14.36 12.50 2.50
CA TYR A 395 -13.33 12.89 1.55
C TYR A 395 -12.79 14.31 1.78
N VAL A 396 -13.64 15.31 2.00
CA VAL A 396 -13.20 16.71 2.13
C VAL A 396 -12.37 16.91 3.39
N PRO A 397 -12.82 16.52 4.60
CA PRO A 397 -11.97 16.57 5.79
C PRO A 397 -10.73 15.69 5.67
N GLY A 398 -10.84 14.50 5.06
CA GLY A 398 -9.70 13.63 4.79
C GLY A 398 -8.62 14.30 3.94
N LEU A 399 -9.03 15.03 2.88
CA LEU A 399 -8.12 15.81 2.04
C LEU A 399 -7.47 16.96 2.83
N LEU A 400 -8.27 17.70 3.60
CA LEU A 400 -7.78 18.83 4.39
C LEU A 400 -6.75 18.39 5.45
N VAL A 401 -7.03 17.30 6.16
CA VAL A 401 -6.10 16.71 7.13
C VAL A 401 -4.84 16.21 6.44
N PHE A 402 -4.97 15.53 5.30
CA PHE A 402 -3.83 15.04 4.52
C PHE A 402 -2.93 16.19 4.04
N GLU A 403 -3.51 17.22 3.42
CA GLU A 403 -2.77 18.39 2.92
C GLU A 403 -2.15 19.23 4.03
N LYS A 404 -2.83 19.34 5.19
CA LYS A 404 -2.25 20.00 6.36
C LYS A 404 -1.06 19.21 6.90
N ALA A 405 -1.24 17.92 7.15
CA ALA A 405 -0.18 17.06 7.68
C ALA A 405 1.01 16.96 6.71
N LEU A 406 0.77 16.98 5.39
CA LEU A 406 1.83 16.98 4.39
C LEU A 406 2.61 18.31 4.37
N ARG A 407 1.93 19.44 4.54
CA ARG A 407 2.59 20.75 4.69
C ARG A 407 3.42 20.81 5.96
N ASP A 408 2.88 20.33 7.07
CA ASP A 408 3.59 20.29 8.35
C ASP A 408 4.85 19.42 8.22
N VAL A 409 4.76 18.23 7.63
CA VAL A 409 5.93 17.35 7.40
C VAL A 409 6.95 17.98 6.46
N ARG A 410 6.53 18.65 5.38
CA ARG A 410 7.47 19.35 4.49
C ARG A 410 8.18 20.49 5.20
N HIS A 411 7.46 21.24 6.04
CA HIS A 411 8.06 22.30 6.83
C HIS A 411 9.08 21.76 7.82
N PHE A 412 8.81 20.60 8.44
CA PHE A 412 9.79 19.89 9.26
C PHE A 412 11.00 19.39 8.44
N GLU A 413 10.78 18.75 7.28
CA GLU A 413 11.88 18.29 6.40
C GLU A 413 12.71 19.46 5.84
N GLU A 414 12.10 20.61 5.54
CA GLU A 414 12.79 21.84 5.11
C GLU A 414 13.58 22.46 6.27
N THR A 415 13.03 22.47 7.49
CA THR A 415 13.74 22.93 8.70
C THR A 415 14.92 22.00 9.05
N ASP A 416 14.81 20.70 8.76
CA ASP A 416 15.88 19.70 8.90
C ASP A 416 16.95 19.84 7.79
N SER A 417 16.54 20.17 6.55
CA SER A 417 17.48 20.49 5.46
C SER A 417 18.24 21.80 5.72
N ASP A 418 17.58 22.78 6.36
CA ASP A 418 18.20 23.99 6.89
C ASP A 418 19.03 23.72 8.15
N ALA A 419 18.95 22.53 8.75
CA ALA A 419 19.75 22.20 9.94
C ALA A 419 21.23 22.05 9.60
N LEU A 420 21.62 21.57 8.41
CA LEU A 420 23.04 21.62 8.01
C LEU A 420 23.51 23.06 7.84
N ALA A 421 22.65 23.95 7.32
CA ALA A 421 22.93 25.37 7.24
C ALA A 421 23.01 26.01 8.64
N GLY A 422 22.11 25.66 9.56
CA GLY A 422 22.11 26.10 10.96
C GLY A 422 23.27 25.53 11.78
N ALA A 423 23.73 24.31 11.50
CA ALA A 423 24.92 23.71 12.09
C ALA A 423 26.17 24.47 11.61
N ARG A 424 26.24 24.78 10.31
CA ARG A 424 27.31 25.62 9.73
C ARG A 424 27.28 27.05 10.27
N GLU A 425 26.11 27.65 10.45
CA GLU A 425 25.93 28.96 11.08
C GLU A 425 26.40 28.95 12.54
N ARG A 426 26.05 27.92 13.31
CA ARG A 426 26.57 27.76 14.68
C ARG A 426 28.08 27.56 14.75
N LEU A 427 28.69 26.88 13.78
CA LEU A 427 30.16 26.83 13.67
C LEU A 427 30.77 28.21 13.42
N VAL A 428 30.08 29.08 12.66
CA VAL A 428 30.51 30.48 12.48
C VAL A 428 30.42 31.24 13.80
N HIS A 429 29.35 31.06 14.57
CA HIS A 429 29.19 31.68 15.90
C HIS A 429 30.28 31.20 16.88
N ALA A 430 30.58 29.89 16.88
CA ALA A 430 31.67 29.32 17.67
C ALA A 430 33.02 29.97 17.33
N ARG A 431 33.27 30.21 16.04
CA ARG A 431 34.49 30.90 15.59
C ARG A 431 34.53 32.37 16.01
N GLN A 432 33.42 33.09 15.95
CA GLN A 432 33.31 34.47 16.43
C GLN A 432 33.54 34.56 17.94
N ALA A 433 32.99 33.63 18.72
CA ALA A 433 33.23 33.53 20.15
C ALA A 433 34.72 33.28 20.46
N TRP A 434 35.37 32.41 19.68
CA TRP A 434 36.82 32.20 19.81
C TRP A 434 37.63 33.45 19.49
N GLU A 435 37.26 34.22 18.46
CA GLU A 435 37.88 35.50 18.11
C GLU A 435 37.70 36.55 19.23
N ALA A 436 36.55 36.54 19.90
CA ALA A 436 36.25 37.35 21.08
C ALA A 436 36.95 36.88 22.37
N ARG A 437 37.72 35.78 22.31
CA ARG A 437 38.36 35.10 23.46
C ARG A 437 37.37 34.50 24.47
N GLU A 438 36.16 34.19 24.03
CA GLU A 438 35.13 33.49 24.80
C GLU A 438 35.21 31.98 24.53
N PHE A 439 36.29 31.34 25.02
CA PHE A 439 36.61 29.94 24.67
C PHE A 439 35.54 28.93 25.12
N ARG A 440 34.90 29.15 26.27
CA ARG A 440 33.78 28.31 26.73
C ARG A 440 32.60 28.38 25.77
N THR A 441 32.20 29.58 25.37
CA THR A 441 31.11 29.82 24.43
C THR A 441 31.42 29.16 23.08
N ALA A 442 32.66 29.28 22.61
CA ALA A 442 33.12 28.66 21.37
C ALA A 442 32.98 27.12 21.39
N ILE A 443 33.37 26.46 22.49
CA ILE A 443 33.25 24.99 22.64
C ILE A 443 31.78 24.56 22.70
N VAL A 444 30.94 25.31 23.42
CA VAL A 444 29.50 25.02 23.53
C VAL A 444 28.81 25.16 22.17
N ASP A 445 29.09 26.22 21.41
CA ASP A 445 28.49 26.44 20.10
C ASP A 445 28.98 25.42 19.06
N ALA A 446 30.26 25.04 19.09
CA ALA A 446 30.79 23.98 18.23
C ALA A 446 30.13 22.63 18.52
N SER A 447 29.90 22.31 19.79
CA SER A 447 29.21 21.08 20.20
C SER A 447 27.73 21.09 19.83
N ALA A 448 27.06 22.24 19.97
CA ALA A 448 25.67 22.43 19.56
C ALA A 448 25.49 22.32 18.04
N ALA A 449 26.49 22.74 17.25
CA ALA A 449 26.50 22.53 15.80
C ALA A 449 26.53 21.03 15.45
N ALA A 450 27.41 20.25 16.11
CA ALA A 450 27.49 18.81 15.90
C ALA A 450 26.21 18.08 16.37
N ASP A 451 25.62 18.48 17.50
CA ASP A 451 24.34 17.93 17.98
C ASP A 451 23.22 18.12 16.96
N LEU A 452 23.15 19.32 16.37
CA LEU A 452 22.13 19.69 15.40
C LEU A 452 22.33 18.97 14.05
N ALA A 453 23.58 18.70 13.65
CA ALA A 453 23.86 17.86 12.50
C ALA A 453 23.47 16.38 12.76
N GLN A 454 23.75 15.87 13.96
CA GLN A 454 23.44 14.49 14.34
C GLN A 454 21.94 14.19 14.39
N THR A 455 21.10 15.18 14.74
CA THR A 455 19.63 15.00 14.77
C THR A 455 19.05 14.71 13.39
N VAL A 456 19.69 15.20 12.32
CA VAL A 456 19.18 15.11 10.94
C VAL A 456 19.74 13.89 10.21
N PHE A 457 21.04 13.66 10.33
CA PHE A 457 21.74 12.64 9.55
C PHE A 457 22.00 11.35 10.35
N GLY A 458 21.57 11.31 11.61
CA GLY A 458 21.81 10.19 12.52
C GLY A 458 23.22 10.20 13.12
N PRO A 459 23.63 9.11 13.79
CA PRO A 459 24.89 9.05 14.53
C PRO A 459 26.13 9.16 13.62
N PHE A 460 27.13 9.93 14.05
CA PHE A 460 28.41 10.06 13.35
C PHE A 460 29.15 8.72 13.19
N ARG A 461 29.85 8.56 12.07
CA ARG A 461 30.71 7.38 11.81
C ARG A 461 31.95 7.40 12.71
N ASP A 462 32.59 8.56 12.85
CA ASP A 462 33.69 8.75 13.79
C ASP A 462 33.18 8.98 15.22
N ARG A 463 32.96 7.87 15.92
CA ARG A 463 32.56 7.90 17.33
C ARG A 463 33.65 8.47 18.24
N ALA A 464 34.92 8.38 17.86
CA ALA A 464 36.03 8.88 18.68
C ALA A 464 36.06 10.42 18.68
N ALA A 465 35.93 11.03 17.51
CA ALA A 465 35.77 12.48 17.37
C ALA A 465 34.55 13.00 18.14
N ARG A 466 33.42 12.27 18.10
CA ARG A 466 32.23 12.66 18.85
C ARG A 466 32.43 12.61 20.37
N VAL A 467 33.07 11.55 20.88
CA VAL A 467 33.38 11.42 22.32
C VAL A 467 34.32 12.54 22.78
N MET A 468 35.34 12.85 21.98
CA MET A 468 36.27 13.94 22.26
C MET A 468 35.56 15.30 22.35
N LEU A 469 34.63 15.58 21.43
CA LEU A 469 33.81 16.80 21.46
C LEU A 469 32.91 16.87 22.70
N ASP A 470 32.32 15.73 23.11
CA ASP A 470 31.53 15.65 24.35
C ASP A 470 32.37 15.88 25.60
N ASP A 471 33.62 15.41 25.63
CA ASP A 471 34.54 15.63 26.75
C ASP A 471 34.95 17.11 26.85
N LEU A 472 35.28 17.76 25.71
CA LEU A 472 35.55 19.20 25.66
C LEU A 472 34.33 20.03 26.10
N ARG A 473 33.12 19.63 25.69
CA ARG A 473 31.87 20.27 26.16
C ARG A 473 31.70 20.16 27.68
N ARG A 474 31.98 18.99 28.27
CA ARG A 474 31.89 18.81 29.73
C ARG A 474 32.88 19.71 30.46
N SER A 475 34.12 19.81 29.97
CA SER A 475 35.13 20.73 30.51
C SER A 475 34.69 22.21 30.39
N ALA A 476 34.05 22.60 29.29
CA ALA A 476 33.56 23.97 29.11
C ALA A 476 32.37 24.33 30.02
N ILE A 477 31.49 23.36 30.32
CA ILE A 477 30.33 23.53 31.22
C ILE A 477 30.74 23.58 32.69
N ASP A 478 31.79 22.86 33.08
CA ASP A 478 32.29 22.87 34.46
C ASP A 478 33.08 24.17 34.76
N PRO A 479 32.58 25.06 35.64
CA PRO A 479 33.27 26.30 35.97
C PRO A 479 34.58 26.08 36.73
N ALA A 480 34.82 24.89 37.28
CA ALA A 480 36.05 24.55 38.00
C ALA A 480 37.21 24.12 37.09
N VAL A 481 36.92 23.78 35.82
CA VAL A 481 37.91 23.34 34.83
C VAL A 481 38.30 24.54 33.97
N ASP A 482 39.58 24.87 33.88
CA ASP A 482 40.06 25.92 32.97
C ASP A 482 40.13 25.35 31.54
N VAL A 483 39.64 26.12 30.57
CA VAL A 483 39.61 25.73 29.15
C VAL A 483 40.33 26.79 28.35
N ASP A 484 41.27 26.34 27.53
CA ASP A 484 42.20 27.22 26.86
C ASP A 484 41.84 27.46 25.38
N ARG A 485 42.75 28.18 24.69
CA ARG A 485 42.57 28.50 23.28
C ARG A 485 42.66 27.26 22.39
N GLU A 486 43.50 26.29 22.74
CA GLU A 486 43.71 25.06 21.96
C GLU A 486 42.50 24.13 22.07
N ASP A 487 41.90 24.05 23.25
CA ASP A 487 40.65 23.30 23.50
C ASP A 487 39.51 23.80 22.60
N ALA A 488 39.36 25.12 22.49
CA ALA A 488 38.34 25.74 21.64
C ALA A 488 38.61 25.52 20.15
N VAL A 489 39.88 25.56 19.71
CA VAL A 489 40.24 25.23 18.31
C VAL A 489 39.94 23.77 18.02
N HIS A 490 40.35 22.84 18.90
CA HIS A 490 40.05 21.43 18.74
C HIS A 490 38.55 21.15 18.67
N ALA A 491 37.73 21.80 19.52
CA ALA A 491 36.27 21.64 19.46
C ALA A 491 35.68 22.08 18.11
N ILE A 492 36.09 23.25 17.61
CA ILE A 492 35.62 23.79 16.33
C ILE A 492 36.04 22.90 15.16
N GLU A 493 37.30 22.45 15.12
CA GLU A 493 37.81 21.62 14.03
C GLU A 493 37.18 20.23 14.02
N THR A 494 36.95 19.66 15.21
CA THR A 494 36.29 18.36 15.37
C THR A 494 34.84 18.43 14.92
N ALA A 495 34.09 19.44 15.39
CA ALA A 495 32.72 19.65 14.96
C ALA A 495 32.61 19.90 13.45
N ARG A 496 33.53 20.68 12.87
CA ARG A 496 33.61 20.90 11.42
C ARG A 496 33.86 19.60 10.66
N SER A 497 34.84 18.79 11.07
CA SER A 497 35.14 17.50 10.44
C SER A 497 33.93 16.57 10.46
N LEU A 498 33.25 16.48 11.60
CA LEU A 498 32.04 15.67 11.77
C LEU A 498 30.89 16.14 10.86
N ILE A 499 30.75 17.45 10.66
CA ILE A 499 29.71 18.05 9.80
C ILE A 499 30.06 17.91 8.31
N ASP A 500 31.34 18.03 7.93
CA ASP A 500 31.80 17.92 6.54
C ASP A 500 31.77 16.47 6.03
N GLU A 501 31.82 15.47 6.91
CA GLU A 501 31.61 14.05 6.58
C GLU A 501 30.16 13.73 6.18
N MET A 502 29.21 14.62 6.48
CA MET A 502 27.79 14.42 6.15
C MET A 502 27.52 14.82 4.69
N PRO A 503 26.78 13.99 3.93
CA PRO A 503 26.50 14.27 2.52
C PRO A 503 25.77 15.61 2.38
N SER A 504 26.34 16.53 1.60
CA SER A 504 25.68 17.77 1.22
C SER A 504 24.46 17.47 0.36
N ALA A 505 23.30 18.04 0.69
CA ALA A 505 22.06 17.98 -0.09
C ALA A 505 22.16 18.56 -1.53
N VAL A 506 23.37 18.94 -1.98
CA VAL A 506 23.67 19.54 -3.28
C VAL A 506 24.27 18.53 -4.27
N ASP A 507 24.67 17.33 -3.83
CA ASP A 507 25.22 16.26 -4.70
C ASP A 507 24.19 15.16 -5.01
N GLU A 508 22.95 15.52 -5.36
CA GLU A 508 22.12 14.62 -6.19
C GLU A 508 22.41 14.94 -7.67
N PRO A 509 22.98 13.99 -8.45
CA PRO A 509 23.03 14.13 -9.90
C PRO A 509 21.60 13.99 -10.44
N GLY A 510 21.06 15.10 -10.95
CA GLY A 510 19.74 15.17 -11.60
C GLY A 510 19.64 14.43 -12.92
#